data_AF-A0A2U1RMB9-F1
#
_entry.id   AF-A0A2U1RMB9-F1
#
_cell.length_a   1.000
_cell.length_b   1.000
_cell.length_c   1.000
_cell.angle_alpha   90.00
_cell.angle_beta   90.00
_cell.angle_gamma   90.00
#
_symmetry.space_group_name_H-M   'P 1'
#
loop_
_entity.id
_entity.type
_entity.pdbx_description
1 polymer ?
#
loop_
_entity_poly.entity_id
_entity_poly.type
_entity_poly.pdbx_seq_one_letter_code
_entity_poly.pdbx_strand_id
1 'polypeptide(L)'
;MIRPSSKNRRPSRGRANLARLRRVSDAEIARTAPPELADLPDDFWTEPTLVLPVTKRAISLRVDEDVLNWFRASGPRYQSRMNAVLRSYMAYVRRHRGGEGTAA
;
A
#
# COMPACT_ATOMS: atom_id res chain seq x y z
N MET A 1 -5.86 -40.27 3.97
CA MET A 1 -5.30 -39.08 4.65
C MET A 1 -6.23 -37.91 4.36
N ILE A 2 -7.12 -37.57 5.30
CA ILE A 2 -8.21 -36.59 5.12
C ILE A 2 -7.72 -35.23 5.62
N ARG A 3 -7.72 -34.22 4.73
CA ARG A 3 -7.30 -32.84 5.07
C ARG A 3 -8.44 -32.14 5.80
N PRO A 4 -8.28 -31.69 7.07
CA PRO A 4 -9.37 -31.07 7.79
C PRO A 4 -9.71 -29.70 7.19
N SER A 5 -11.01 -29.48 7.01
CA SER A 5 -11.66 -28.27 6.52
C SER A 5 -11.15 -27.01 7.25
N SER A 6 -10.64 -26.05 6.48
CA SER A 6 -10.18 -24.76 6.99
C SER A 6 -11.41 -23.96 7.44
N LYS A 7 -11.63 -23.93 8.76
CA LYS A 7 -12.67 -23.12 9.42
C LYS A 7 -12.61 -21.68 8.91
N ASN A 8 -13.77 -21.17 8.49
CA ASN A 8 -14.04 -19.81 8.05
C ASN A 8 -13.34 -18.75 8.95
N ARG A 9 -12.15 -18.29 8.55
CA ARG A 9 -11.44 -17.20 9.22
C ARG A 9 -12.06 -15.88 8.80
N ARG A 10 -13.13 -15.46 9.49
CA ARG A 10 -13.59 -14.07 9.43
C ARG A 10 -12.47 -13.18 9.98
N PRO A 11 -11.95 -12.20 9.23
CA PRO A 11 -10.90 -11.32 9.74
C PRO A 11 -11.44 -10.51 10.92
N SER A 12 -10.95 -10.78 12.13
CA SER A 12 -11.44 -10.19 13.38
C SER A 12 -10.86 -8.82 13.69
N ARG A 13 -9.89 -8.35 12.90
CA ARG A 13 -9.25 -7.03 13.07
C ARG A 13 -9.12 -6.32 11.73
N GLY A 14 -10.17 -5.60 11.36
CA GLY A 14 -10.15 -4.55 10.35
C GLY A 14 -10.85 -3.33 10.92
N ARG A 15 -10.33 -2.12 10.67
CA ARG A 15 -10.99 -0.85 11.07
C ARG A 15 -12.34 -0.62 10.35
N ALA A 16 -12.74 -1.55 9.49
CA ALA A 16 -13.94 -1.45 8.66
C ALA A 16 -15.11 -2.19 9.32
N ASN A 17 -16.21 -1.48 9.52
CA ASN A 17 -17.48 -2.07 9.96
C ASN A 17 -18.16 -2.76 8.76
N LEU A 18 -17.89 -4.05 8.57
CA LEU A 18 -18.42 -4.84 7.45
C LEU A 18 -19.95 -4.98 7.48
N ALA A 19 -20.57 -4.95 8.67
CA ALA A 19 -22.02 -5.02 8.80
C ALA A 19 -22.70 -3.75 8.27
N ARG A 20 -22.08 -2.57 8.51
CA ARG A 20 -22.51 -1.31 7.91
C ARG A 20 -22.35 -1.34 6.39
N LEU A 21 -21.17 -1.73 5.89
CA LEU A 21 -20.88 -1.73 4.45
C LEU A 21 -21.87 -2.57 3.63
N ARG A 22 -22.28 -3.73 4.16
CA ARG A 22 -23.28 -4.60 3.50
C ARG A 22 -24.68 -4.01 3.40
N ARG A 23 -24.98 -2.95 4.14
CA ARG A 23 -26.28 -2.27 4.15
C ARG A 23 -26.29 -1.00 3.31
N VAL A 24 -25.13 -0.57 2.79
CA VAL A 24 -25.05 0.60 1.92
C VAL A 24 -25.70 0.25 0.58
N SER A 25 -26.62 1.10 0.11
CA SER A 25 -27.30 0.90 -1.17
C SER A 25 -26.48 1.43 -2.35
N ASP A 26 -26.75 0.92 -3.55
CA ASP A 26 -26.06 1.36 -4.77
C ASP A 26 -26.24 2.85 -5.04
N ALA A 27 -27.42 3.40 -4.73
CA ALA A 27 -27.68 4.83 -4.85
C ALA A 27 -26.78 5.68 -3.93
N GLU A 28 -26.49 5.20 -2.72
CA GLU A 28 -25.59 5.88 -1.80
C GLU A 28 -24.12 5.75 -2.23
N ILE A 29 -23.74 4.60 -2.78
CA ILE A 29 -22.42 4.38 -3.39
C ILE A 29 -22.23 5.34 -4.56
N ALA A 30 -23.17 5.41 -5.51
CA ALA A 30 -23.09 6.29 -6.66
C ALA A 30 -22.97 7.77 -6.27
N ARG A 31 -23.67 8.19 -5.20
CA ARG A 31 -23.60 9.57 -4.68
C ARG A 31 -22.23 9.92 -4.08
N THR A 32 -21.53 8.95 -3.49
CA THR A 32 -20.23 9.19 -2.83
C THR A 32 -19.02 8.75 -3.63
N ALA A 33 -19.23 8.03 -4.73
CA ALA A 33 -18.16 7.62 -5.63
C ALA A 33 -17.53 8.85 -6.30
N PRO A 34 -16.19 8.96 -6.32
CA PRO A 34 -15.53 9.97 -7.13
C PRO A 34 -15.80 9.72 -8.63
N PRO A 35 -15.89 10.78 -9.45
CA PRO A 35 -16.28 10.69 -10.85
C PRO A 35 -15.33 9.82 -11.69
N GLU A 36 -14.05 9.74 -11.31
CA GLU A 36 -13.04 8.88 -11.91
C GLU A 36 -13.32 7.37 -11.81
N LEU A 37 -14.27 6.95 -10.96
CA LEU A 37 -14.67 5.54 -10.81
C LEU A 37 -16.03 5.24 -11.47
N ALA A 38 -16.70 6.22 -12.07
CA ALA A 38 -18.03 6.03 -12.66
C ALA A 38 -17.97 5.21 -13.96
N ASP A 39 -16.94 5.44 -14.77
CA ASP A 39 -16.76 4.82 -16.10
C ASP A 39 -15.42 4.09 -16.18
N LEU A 40 -15.22 3.09 -15.30
CA LEU A 40 -14.07 2.21 -15.40
C LEU A 40 -14.21 1.30 -16.64
N PRO A 41 -13.14 1.09 -17.42
CA PRO A 41 -13.20 0.20 -18.55
C PRO A 41 -13.41 -1.25 -18.10
N ASP A 42 -14.05 -2.06 -18.94
CA ASP A 42 -14.42 -3.45 -18.62
C ASP A 42 -13.20 -4.33 -18.26
N ASP A 43 -12.02 -3.97 -18.78
CA ASP A 43 -10.77 -4.68 -18.56
C ASP A 43 -9.98 -4.20 -17.34
N PHE A 44 -10.49 -3.22 -16.58
CA PHE A 44 -9.79 -2.62 -15.43
C PHE A 44 -9.31 -3.64 -14.39
N TRP A 45 -10.05 -4.74 -14.23
CA TRP A 45 -9.73 -5.81 -13.27
C TRP A 45 -8.97 -7.00 -13.87
N THR A 46 -8.60 -6.96 -15.15
CA THR A 46 -7.99 -8.08 -15.87
C THR A 46 -6.55 -8.35 -15.43
N GLU A 47 -5.78 -7.29 -15.13
CA GLU A 47 -4.37 -7.41 -14.70
C GLU A 47 -4.12 -6.73 -13.34
N PRO A 48 -4.62 -7.30 -12.24
CA PRO A 48 -4.39 -6.72 -10.92
C PRO A 48 -2.91 -6.88 -10.55
N THR A 49 -2.21 -5.76 -10.36
CA THR A 49 -0.86 -5.79 -9.78
C THR A 49 -0.96 -6.23 -8.33
N LEU A 50 -0.47 -7.43 -8.02
CA LEU A 50 -0.45 -7.94 -6.66
C LEU A 50 0.55 -7.15 -5.80
N VAL A 51 0.04 -6.20 -5.02
CA VAL A 51 0.84 -5.49 -4.01
C VAL A 51 0.84 -6.29 -2.71
N LEU A 52 1.82 -7.19 -2.58
CA LEU A 52 2.02 -7.89 -1.31
C LEU A 52 2.44 -6.88 -0.22
N PRO A 53 1.80 -6.89 0.96
CA PRO A 53 2.18 -6.01 2.04
C PRO A 53 3.59 -6.40 2.52
N VAL A 54 4.58 -5.57 2.17
CA VAL A 54 5.96 -5.79 2.59
C VAL A 54 6.04 -5.59 4.10
N THR A 55 6.49 -6.62 4.81
CA THR A 55 6.76 -6.55 6.24
C THR A 55 7.92 -5.57 6.48
N LYS A 56 7.62 -4.46 7.16
CA LYS A 56 8.63 -3.48 7.55
C LYS A 56 9.43 -4.06 8.72
N ARG A 57 10.76 -3.96 8.67
CA ARG A 57 11.62 -4.27 9.81
C ARG A 57 11.72 -3.03 10.69
N ALA A 58 11.40 -3.17 11.98
CA ALA A 58 11.64 -2.12 12.95
C ALA A 58 13.14 -2.07 13.25
N ILE A 59 13.79 -0.95 12.92
CA ILE A 59 15.20 -0.70 13.20
C ILE A 59 15.32 0.63 13.94
N SER A 60 16.38 0.77 14.73
CA SER A 60 16.80 2.08 15.25
C SER A 60 17.71 2.72 14.21
N LEU A 61 17.29 3.86 13.67
CA LEU A 61 18.04 4.65 12.70
C LEU A 61 18.18 6.08 13.24
N ARG A 62 19.40 6.62 13.20
CA ARG A 62 19.63 8.04 13.47
C ARG A 62 19.34 8.84 12.21
N VAL A 63 18.57 9.90 12.36
CA VAL A 63 18.18 10.84 11.30
C VAL A 63 18.37 12.23 11.87
N ASP A 64 18.82 13.17 11.04
CA ASP A 64 18.98 14.56 11.42
C ASP A 64 17.63 15.17 11.85
N GLU A 65 17.70 16.11 12.79
CA GLU A 65 16.53 16.68 13.44
C GLU A 65 15.64 17.45 12.47
N ASP A 66 16.25 18.24 11.59
CA ASP A 66 15.58 19.03 10.56
C ASP A 66 14.80 18.15 9.57
N VAL A 67 15.42 17.05 9.11
CA VAL A 67 14.79 16.06 8.23
C VAL A 67 13.60 15.41 8.94
N LEU A 68 13.77 14.99 10.19
CA LEU A 68 12.69 14.39 10.96
C LEU A 68 11.52 15.37 11.15
N ASN A 69 11.82 16.64 11.46
CA ASN A 69 10.84 17.69 11.66
C ASN A 69 10.08 17.99 10.37
N TRP A 70 10.76 18.07 9.22
CA TRP A 70 10.13 18.26 7.91
C TRP A 70 9.12 17.14 7.60
N PHE A 71 9.52 15.88 7.79
CA PHE A 71 8.61 14.75 7.59
C PHE A 71 7.45 14.78 8.59
N ARG A 72 7.68 15.12 9.85
CA ARG A 72 6.60 15.23 10.86
C ARG A 72 5.59 16.33 10.54
N ALA A 73 6.06 17.48 10.06
CA ALA A 73 5.21 18.61 9.67
C ALA A 73 4.21 18.23 8.57
N SER A 74 4.58 17.27 7.72
CA SER A 74 3.70 16.75 6.67
C SER A 74 2.49 15.96 7.20
N GLY A 75 2.43 15.63 8.50
CA GLY A 75 1.28 15.07 9.19
C GLY A 75 1.35 13.57 9.48
N PRO A 76 0.20 12.92 9.78
CA PRO A 76 0.15 11.49 10.09
C PRO A 76 0.82 10.62 9.03
N ARG A 77 1.37 9.47 9.41
CA ARG A 77 2.08 8.53 8.51
C ARG A 77 3.39 9.06 7.90
N TYR A 78 4.03 10.06 8.53
CA TYR A 78 5.34 10.58 8.07
C TYR A 78 6.39 9.48 7.85
N GLN A 79 6.43 8.44 8.70
CA GLN A 79 7.36 7.30 8.54
C GLN A 79 7.13 6.52 7.23
N SER A 80 5.87 6.39 6.79
CA SER A 80 5.56 5.74 5.51
C SER A 80 6.05 6.58 4.32
N ARG A 81 5.95 7.91 4.42
CA ARG A 81 6.48 8.83 3.41
C ARG A 81 8.00 8.82 3.36
N MET A 82 8.65 8.87 4.52
CA MET A 82 10.11 8.73 4.64
C MET A 82 10.59 7.42 3.98
N ASN A 83 9.92 6.30 4.27
CA ASN A 83 10.24 5.03 3.63
C ASN A 83 10.00 5.02 2.10
N ALA A 84 9.00 5.75 1.59
CA ALA A 84 8.78 5.87 0.15
C ALA A 84 9.93 6.60 -0.55
N VAL A 85 10.47 7.67 0.06
CA VAL A 85 11.64 8.39 -0.44
C VAL A 85 12.88 7.49 -0.43
N LEU A 86 13.10 6.72 0.64
CA LEU A 86 14.22 5.76 0.69
C LEU A 86 14.10 4.71 -0.43
N ARG A 87 12.89 4.27 -0.77
CA ARG A 87 12.66 3.34 -1.88
C ARG A 87 12.92 3.97 -3.24
N SER A 88 12.50 5.22 -3.47
CA SER A 88 12.77 5.90 -4.74
C SER A 88 14.27 6.08 -4.95
N TYR A 89 15.00 6.45 -3.89
CA TYR A 89 16.46 6.53 -3.95
C TYR A 89 17.12 5.17 -4.22
N MET A 90 16.67 4.10 -3.55
CA MET A 90 17.14 2.74 -3.83
C MET A 90 16.92 2.34 -5.29
N ALA A 91 15.73 2.62 -5.85
CA ALA A 91 15.41 2.33 -7.24
C ALA A 91 16.29 3.13 -8.21
N TYR A 92 16.50 4.42 -7.92
CA TYR A 92 17.42 5.28 -8.67
C TYR A 92 18.83 4.69 -8.71
N VAL A 93 19.41 4.35 -7.55
CA VAL A 93 20.76 3.79 -7.47
C VAL A 93 20.85 2.46 -8.23
N ARG A 94 19.86 1.57 -8.13
CA ARG A 94 19.86 0.29 -8.84
C ARG A 94 19.84 0.46 -10.36
N ARG A 95 19.07 1.42 -10.87
CA ARG A 95 19.02 1.72 -12.31
C ARG A 95 20.38 2.23 -12.83
N HIS A 96 21.08 3.05 -12.06
CA HIS A 96 22.34 3.67 -12.50
C HIS A 96 23.57 2.78 -12.25
N ARG A 97 23.59 1.96 -11.19
CA ARG A 97 24.67 0.98 -10.97
C ARG A 97 24.58 -0.26 -11.87
N GLY A 98 23.41 -0.57 -12.42
CA GLY A 98 23.23 -1.69 -13.35
C GLY A 98 23.91 -1.50 -14.72
N GLY A 99 24.47 -0.32 -15.01
CA GLY A 99 25.21 -0.03 -16.24
C GLY A 99 26.73 -0.23 -16.16
N GLU A 100 27.31 -0.42 -14.97
CA GLU A 100 28.78 -0.49 -14.78
C GLU A 100 29.32 -1.92 -14.58
N GLY A 101 28.50 -2.96 -14.80
CA GLY A 101 28.82 -4.35 -14.41
C GLY A 101 28.81 -5.41 -15.50
N THR A 102 28.88 -5.07 -16.80
CA THR A 102 28.88 -6.07 -17.90
C THR A 102 30.00 -5.84 -18.94
N ALA A 103 31.10 -5.21 -18.54
CA ALA A 103 32.33 -5.18 -19.34
C ALA A 103 33.49 -5.75 -18.50
N ALA A 104 33.51 -7.07 -18.35
CA ALA A 104 34.68 -7.87 -17.99
C ALA A 104 34.44 -9.34 -18.38
#